data_AF-A0A6F8T6P8-F1
#
_entry.id   AF-A0A6F8T6P8-F1
#
_cell.length_a   1.000
_cell.length_b   1.000
_cell.length_c   1.000
_cell.angle_alpha   90.00
_cell.angle_beta   90.00
_cell.angle_gamma   90.00
#
_symmetry.space_group_name_H-M   'P 1'
#
loop_
_entity.id
_entity.type
_entity.pdbx_description
1 polymer ?
#
loop_
_entity_poly.entity_id
_entity_poly.type
_entity_poly.pdbx_seq_one_letter_code
_entity_poly.pdbx_strand_id
1 'polypeptide(L)'
;MASKHKKEMKAFNAAEQIRNNLITSLRNCKNKSMLDSILNKYEKNQKKNMFAVGNLTPGHRKTIDGLQETIKELIAEKQLQFPPKPIEEIEVRDNSEEIQNVDEPSEMSKSNDPVPDPTHVDAHIPTFVPTTDIGHQEPVLDLNSEAATSTLDSDLPVIFREIKPERERILARVKLQLDALSDKKAEFVGKYSAHADKYPDDLATLEEFDKAMQATENIYNRVNYLYDAYIHGEIELNVFKDEAAPLLDDTVEEVQTLKSHRGLKEIVINLLAAIFSIGIIHGASFIATGKFEFRLFKPATKSGAIVDELEKEIGNAAAASA
;
A
#
# COMPACT_ATOMS: atom_id res chain seq x y z
N MET A 1 18.69 22.71 28.56
CA MET A 1 19.16 21.30 28.62
C MET A 1 18.15 20.32 27.99
N ALA A 2 16.85 20.37 28.33
CA ALA A 2 15.84 19.40 27.88
C ALA A 2 15.69 19.23 26.35
N SER A 3 15.82 20.32 25.56
CA SER A 3 15.67 20.24 24.10
C SER A 3 16.75 19.42 23.40
N LYS A 4 18.00 19.44 23.92
CA LYS A 4 19.11 18.66 23.34
C LYS A 4 18.91 17.16 23.57
N HIS A 5 18.54 16.77 24.79
CA HIS A 5 18.23 15.39 25.14
C HIS A 5 17.06 14.82 24.32
N LYS A 6 15.98 15.60 24.12
CA LYS A 6 14.84 15.16 23.28
C LYS A 6 15.22 14.92 21.82
N LYS A 7 16.08 15.78 21.25
CA LYS A 7 16.58 15.61 19.87
C LYS A 7 17.49 14.40 19.75
N GLU A 8 18.38 14.20 20.72
CA GLU A 8 19.25 13.02 20.79
C GLU A 8 18.42 11.74 20.85
N MET A 9 17.48 11.65 21.81
CA MET A 9 16.64 10.47 22.00
C MET A 9 15.83 10.14 20.75
N LYS A 10 15.28 11.15 20.07
CA LYS A 10 14.57 10.95 18.79
C LYS A 10 15.50 10.39 17.71
N ALA A 11 16.72 10.88 17.62
CA ALA A 11 17.71 10.39 16.67
C ALA A 11 18.17 8.96 16.99
N PHE A 12 18.35 8.65 18.28
CA PHE A 12 18.66 7.30 18.75
C PHE A 12 17.54 6.31 18.41
N ASN A 13 16.29 6.60 18.80
CA ASN A 13 15.15 5.70 18.55
C ASN A 13 14.94 5.44 17.05
N ALA A 14 15.07 6.47 16.21
CA ALA A 14 14.97 6.30 14.76
C ALA A 14 16.09 5.40 14.22
N ALA A 15 17.32 5.62 14.70
CA ALA A 15 18.49 4.83 14.29
C ALA A 15 18.43 3.36 14.76
N GLU A 16 17.89 3.13 15.95
CA GLU A 16 17.65 1.81 16.53
C GLU A 16 16.56 1.08 15.75
N GLN A 17 15.41 1.71 15.51
CA GLN A 17 14.29 1.13 14.78
C GLN A 17 14.69 0.70 13.36
N ILE A 18 15.42 1.54 12.62
CA ILE A 18 15.87 1.20 11.25
C ILE A 18 16.77 -0.05 11.27
N ARG A 19 17.67 -0.17 12.26
CA ARG A 19 18.57 -1.33 12.38
C ARG A 19 17.83 -2.59 12.80
N ASN A 20 16.90 -2.49 13.75
CA ASN A 20 16.06 -3.62 14.15
C ASN A 20 15.20 -4.14 12.99
N ASN A 21 14.59 -3.25 12.20
CA ASN A 21 13.84 -3.64 11.01
C ASN A 21 14.72 -4.38 9.98
N LEU A 22 15.97 -3.95 9.81
CA LEU A 22 16.93 -4.62 8.94
C LEU A 22 17.35 -5.99 9.49
N ILE A 23 17.62 -6.09 10.78
CA ILE A 23 17.93 -7.37 11.46
C ILE A 23 16.78 -8.36 11.28
N THR A 24 15.54 -7.93 11.51
CA THR A 24 14.34 -8.77 11.28
C THR A 24 14.26 -9.23 9.84
N SER A 25 14.48 -8.32 8.88
CA SER A 25 14.48 -8.64 7.45
C SER A 25 15.57 -9.65 7.08
N LEU A 26 16.78 -9.50 7.63
CA LEU A 26 17.90 -10.41 7.41
C LEU A 26 17.65 -11.80 8.03
N ARG A 27 17.13 -11.87 9.27
CA ARG A 27 16.76 -13.13 9.92
C ARG A 27 15.72 -13.89 9.12
N ASN A 28 14.72 -13.17 8.59
CA ASN A 28 13.65 -13.74 7.78
C ASN A 28 14.05 -13.98 6.31
N CYS A 29 15.30 -13.73 5.93
CA CYS A 29 15.78 -13.93 4.57
C CYS A 29 15.92 -15.42 4.22
N LYS A 30 15.14 -15.88 3.23
CA LYS A 30 15.05 -17.30 2.84
C LYS A 30 15.72 -17.65 1.51
N ASN A 31 16.05 -16.66 0.68
CA ASN A 31 16.65 -16.89 -0.63
C ASN A 31 17.58 -15.75 -1.05
N LYS A 32 18.36 -16.00 -2.10
CA LYS A 32 19.35 -15.07 -2.63
C LYS A 32 18.75 -13.76 -3.17
N SER A 33 17.64 -13.85 -3.90
CA SER A 33 16.95 -12.66 -4.46
C SER A 33 16.54 -11.69 -3.36
N MET A 34 15.96 -12.23 -2.27
CA MET A 34 15.59 -11.44 -1.08
C MET A 34 16.81 -10.83 -0.41
N LEU A 35 17.90 -11.59 -0.26
CA LEU A 35 19.16 -11.06 0.28
C LEU A 35 19.67 -9.88 -0.55
N ASP A 36 19.68 -10.01 -1.88
CA ASP A 36 20.15 -8.95 -2.78
C ASP A 36 19.26 -7.71 -2.72
N SER A 37 17.94 -7.88 -2.58
CA SER A 37 17.00 -6.76 -2.35
C SER A 37 17.26 -6.04 -1.02
N ILE A 38 17.51 -6.80 0.06
CA ILE A 38 17.86 -6.26 1.37
C ILE A 38 19.18 -5.49 1.31
N LEU A 39 20.21 -6.08 0.69
CA LEU A 39 21.53 -5.46 0.54
C LEU A 39 21.46 -4.17 -0.30
N ASN A 40 20.70 -4.17 -1.41
CA ASN A 40 20.49 -2.98 -2.22
C ASN A 40 19.79 -1.86 -1.43
N LYS A 41 18.77 -2.18 -0.62
CA LYS A 41 18.12 -1.19 0.26
C LYS A 41 19.10 -0.69 1.32
N TYR A 42 19.90 -1.58 1.89
CA TYR A 42 20.91 -1.24 2.88
C TYR A 42 21.95 -0.26 2.34
N GLU A 43 22.53 -0.55 1.17
CA GLU A 43 23.49 0.34 0.50
C GLU A 43 22.88 1.70 0.15
N LYS A 44 21.64 1.73 -0.36
CA LYS A 44 20.93 2.99 -0.63
C LYS A 44 20.75 3.82 0.64
N ASN A 45 20.42 3.18 1.76
CA ASN A 45 20.26 3.86 3.05
C ASN A 45 21.60 4.34 3.62
N GLN A 46 22.69 3.60 3.39
CA GLN A 46 24.05 4.07 3.71
C GLN A 46 24.43 5.32 2.91
N LYS A 47 24.21 5.32 1.58
CA LYS A 47 24.48 6.47 0.71
C LYS A 47 23.69 7.72 1.11
N LYS A 48 22.48 7.54 1.64
CA LYS A 48 21.63 8.62 2.16
C LYS A 48 22.01 9.08 3.59
N ASN A 49 23.05 8.51 4.20
CA ASN A 49 23.43 8.75 5.59
C ASN A 49 22.28 8.48 6.60
N MET A 50 21.31 7.61 6.28
CA MET A 50 20.21 7.30 7.20
C MET A 50 20.68 6.60 8.48
N PHE A 51 21.86 5.98 8.42
CA PHE A 51 22.49 5.32 9.58
C PHE A 51 23.41 6.26 10.39
N ALA A 52 23.70 7.45 9.88
CA ALA A 52 24.60 8.40 10.53
C ALA A 52 23.84 9.13 11.64
N VAL A 53 24.22 8.88 12.89
CA VAL A 53 23.63 9.52 14.07
C VAL A 53 24.70 10.40 14.72
N GLY A 54 24.56 11.72 14.59
CA GLY A 54 25.45 12.68 15.24
C GLY A 54 25.08 12.87 16.72
N ASN A 55 26.08 13.07 17.58
CA ASN A 55 25.92 13.46 18.99
C ASN A 55 25.14 12.49 19.90
N LEU A 56 25.33 11.17 19.75
CA LEU A 56 24.81 10.19 20.71
C LEU A 56 25.67 10.12 21.98
N THR A 57 25.02 9.90 23.13
CA THR A 57 25.71 9.49 24.37
C THR A 57 26.51 8.20 24.16
N PRO A 58 27.54 7.94 25.00
CA PRO A 58 28.33 6.71 24.91
C PRO A 58 27.49 5.43 24.98
N GLY A 59 26.43 5.41 25.81
CA GLY A 59 25.51 4.28 25.92
C GLY A 59 24.74 4.01 24.62
N HIS A 60 24.09 5.04 24.08
CA HIS A 60 23.37 4.94 22.80
C HIS A 60 24.29 4.51 21.65
N ARG A 61 25.52 5.06 21.61
CA ARG A 61 26.52 4.67 20.61
C ARG A 61 26.86 3.18 20.69
N LYS A 62 27.13 2.68 21.90
CA LYS A 62 27.41 1.25 22.12
C LYS A 62 26.27 0.35 21.63
N THR A 63 25.02 0.72 21.91
CA THR A 63 23.85 -0.04 21.42
C THR A 63 23.78 -0.04 19.90
N ILE A 64 23.95 1.13 19.26
CA ILE A 64 23.93 1.26 17.79
C ILE A 64 25.07 0.46 17.14
N ASP A 65 26.25 0.47 17.73
CA ASP A 65 27.42 -0.27 17.25
C ASP A 65 27.18 -1.79 17.36
N GLY A 66 26.60 -2.27 18.48
CA GLY A 66 26.24 -3.68 18.63
C GLY A 66 25.19 -4.17 17.61
N LEU A 67 24.17 -3.35 17.33
CA LEU A 67 23.21 -3.64 16.26
C LEU A 67 23.91 -3.69 14.88
N GLN A 68 24.86 -2.81 14.64
CA GLN A 68 25.63 -2.76 13.39
C GLN A 68 26.53 -4.00 13.22
N GLU A 69 27.13 -4.51 14.30
CA GLU A 69 27.87 -5.78 14.30
C GLU A 69 26.94 -6.95 13.99
N THR A 70 25.78 -7.01 14.64
CA THR A 70 24.76 -8.05 14.38
C THR A 70 24.32 -8.07 12.91
N ILE A 71 24.14 -6.89 12.29
CA ILE A 71 23.82 -6.77 10.86
C ILE A 71 24.94 -7.35 9.99
N LYS A 72 26.21 -7.05 10.29
CA LYS A 72 27.35 -7.56 9.53
C LYS A 72 27.45 -9.09 9.63
N GLU A 73 27.28 -9.64 10.82
CA GLU A 73 27.30 -11.08 11.06
C GLU A 73 26.18 -11.79 10.28
N LEU A 74 24.95 -11.28 10.36
CA LEU A 74 23.81 -11.84 9.62
C LEU A 74 24.01 -11.75 8.10
N ILE A 75 24.59 -10.67 7.58
CA ILE A 75 24.90 -10.56 6.15
C ILE A 75 25.92 -11.62 5.74
N ALA A 76 26.99 -11.79 6.50
CA ALA A 76 28.01 -12.80 6.22
C ALA A 76 27.44 -14.22 6.28
N GLU A 77 26.64 -14.52 7.32
CA GLU A 77 25.94 -15.80 7.47
C GLU A 77 25.01 -16.08 6.27
N LYS A 78 24.21 -15.10 5.85
CA LYS A 78 23.30 -15.26 4.71
C LYS A 78 24.02 -15.35 3.37
N GLN A 79 25.16 -14.67 3.19
CA GLN A 79 26.00 -14.82 2.00
C GLN A 79 26.62 -16.23 1.90
N LEU A 80 27.00 -16.82 3.04
CA LEU A 80 27.43 -18.23 3.10
C LEU A 80 26.28 -19.20 2.82
N GLN A 81 25.08 -18.90 3.32
CA GLN A 81 23.89 -19.72 3.09
C GLN A 81 23.43 -19.72 1.62
N PHE A 82 23.65 -18.61 0.91
CA PHE A 82 23.29 -18.45 -0.50
C PHE A 82 24.54 -18.18 -1.35
N PRO A 83 25.41 -19.18 -1.55
CA PRO A 83 26.64 -18.99 -2.30
C PRO A 83 26.32 -18.50 -3.72
N PRO A 84 27.13 -17.57 -4.26
CA PRO A 84 27.00 -17.17 -5.65
C PRO A 84 27.12 -18.43 -6.52
N LYS A 85 26.18 -18.63 -7.45
CA LYS A 85 26.28 -19.73 -8.40
C LYS A 85 27.67 -19.65 -9.07
N PRO A 86 28.42 -20.76 -9.15
CA PRO A 86 29.66 -20.78 -9.90
C PRO A 86 29.37 -20.19 -11.28
N ILE A 87 30.09 -19.14 -11.64
CA ILE A 87 30.03 -18.59 -12.98
C ILE A 87 30.59 -19.70 -13.85
N GLU A 88 29.71 -20.43 -14.55
CA GLU A 88 30.16 -21.36 -15.59
C GLU A 88 31.04 -20.56 -16.54
N GLU A 89 32.30 -20.97 -16.63
CA GLU A 89 33.29 -20.39 -17.53
C GLU A 89 32.70 -20.46 -18.93
N ILE A 90 32.24 -19.33 -19.44
CA ILE A 90 31.75 -19.23 -20.81
C ILE A 90 32.97 -19.52 -21.68
N GLU A 91 33.01 -20.70 -22.30
CA GLU A 91 33.94 -20.98 -23.38
C GLU A 91 33.72 -19.90 -24.44
N VAL A 92 34.65 -18.95 -24.51
CA VAL A 92 34.69 -17.92 -25.54
C VAL A 92 34.95 -18.65 -26.86
N ARG A 93 33.87 -18.98 -27.55
CA ARG A 93 33.92 -19.52 -28.91
C ARG A 93 34.14 -18.32 -29.83
N ASP A 94 35.37 -18.19 -30.32
CA ASP A 94 35.76 -17.27 -31.38
C ASP A 94 34.89 -17.51 -32.63
N ASN A 95 33.84 -16.71 -32.78
CA ASN A 95 33.08 -16.59 -34.02
C ASN A 95 33.52 -15.30 -34.72
N SER A 96 34.62 -15.39 -35.48
CA SER A 96 34.95 -14.42 -36.52
C SER A 96 34.18 -14.74 -37.79
N GLU A 97 33.46 -13.72 -38.25
CA GLU A 97 33.15 -13.38 -39.65
C GLU A 97 32.41 -14.39 -40.54
N GLU A 98 31.14 -14.09 -40.86
CA GLU A 98 30.76 -13.99 -42.28
C GLU A 98 29.60 -13.00 -42.46
N ILE A 99 29.90 -11.93 -43.21
CA ILE A 99 28.95 -10.93 -43.69
C ILE A 99 28.31 -11.48 -44.96
N GLN A 100 26.98 -11.53 -45.05
CA GLN A 100 26.30 -11.42 -46.34
C GLN A 100 25.12 -10.45 -46.27
N ASN A 101 25.29 -9.37 -47.04
CA ASN A 101 24.26 -8.46 -47.53
C ASN A 101 23.20 -9.23 -48.33
N VAL A 102 21.91 -8.94 -48.09
CA VAL A 102 20.88 -8.99 -49.13
C VAL A 102 19.88 -7.86 -48.88
N ASP A 103 19.93 -6.85 -49.76
CA ASP A 103 18.85 -5.92 -50.07
C ASP A 103 17.71 -6.67 -50.78
N GLU A 104 16.45 -6.42 -50.42
CA GLU A 104 15.43 -5.81 -51.30
C GLU A 104 14.02 -5.77 -50.63
N PRO A 105 13.16 -4.82 -51.03
CA PRO A 105 11.88 -4.53 -50.37
C PRO A 105 10.70 -5.27 -51.03
N SER A 106 9.66 -5.61 -50.26
CA SER A 106 8.40 -6.03 -50.85
C SER A 106 7.18 -5.60 -50.02
N GLU A 107 6.49 -4.63 -50.60
CA GLU A 107 5.04 -4.45 -50.75
C GLU A 107 4.06 -4.69 -49.59
N MET A 108 3.28 -3.62 -49.38
CA MET A 108 1.88 -3.55 -48.99
C MET A 108 1.07 -4.83 -49.07
N SER A 109 0.30 -5.11 -48.01
CA SER A 109 -1.02 -5.70 -48.20
C SER A 109 -1.99 -5.18 -47.13
N LYS A 110 -3.00 -4.44 -47.61
CA LYS A 110 -4.19 -4.03 -46.88
C LYS A 110 -5.18 -5.19 -46.95
N SER A 111 -5.56 -5.76 -45.81
CA SER A 111 -6.76 -6.60 -45.72
C SER A 111 -7.82 -5.85 -44.91
N ASN A 112 -8.84 -5.38 -45.63
CA ASN A 112 -10.13 -5.01 -45.07
C ASN A 112 -10.89 -6.31 -44.83
N ASP A 113 -11.18 -6.63 -43.57
CA ASP A 113 -12.19 -7.63 -43.23
C ASP A 113 -13.43 -6.98 -42.61
N PRO A 114 -14.63 -7.53 -42.88
CA PRO A 114 -15.90 -6.90 -42.55
C PRO A 114 -16.32 -7.21 -41.11
N VAL A 115 -16.82 -6.19 -40.44
CA VAL A 115 -17.51 -6.26 -39.15
C VAL A 115 -18.77 -7.12 -39.28
N PRO A 116 -18.96 -8.17 -38.45
CA PRO A 116 -20.25 -8.80 -38.27
C PRO A 116 -21.08 -8.03 -37.23
N ASP A 117 -22.27 -7.63 -37.67
CA ASP A 117 -23.39 -7.13 -36.87
C ASP A 117 -23.94 -8.23 -35.94
N PRO A 118 -24.00 -8.04 -34.61
CA PRO A 118 -24.77 -8.88 -33.72
C PRO A 118 -26.09 -8.21 -33.35
N THR A 119 -27.12 -8.71 -34.02
CA THR A 119 -28.54 -8.66 -33.67
C THR A 119 -28.80 -9.05 -32.21
N HIS A 120 -29.57 -8.20 -31.53
CA HIS A 120 -30.73 -8.55 -30.70
C HIS A 120 -30.56 -9.69 -29.66
N VAL A 121 -30.29 -9.33 -28.40
CA VAL A 121 -30.49 -10.20 -27.24
C VAL A 121 -31.64 -9.68 -26.39
N ASP A 122 -32.71 -10.47 -26.34
CA ASP A 122 -33.85 -10.34 -25.44
C ASP A 122 -33.39 -10.46 -23.98
N ALA A 123 -33.70 -9.43 -23.18
CA ALA A 123 -33.51 -9.44 -21.73
C ALA A 123 -34.67 -10.19 -21.07
N HIS A 124 -34.48 -11.47 -20.77
CA HIS A 124 -35.27 -12.17 -19.75
C HIS A 124 -34.69 -11.87 -18.37
N ILE A 125 -35.42 -11.07 -17.60
CA ILE A 125 -35.17 -10.77 -16.19
C ILE A 125 -35.69 -11.96 -15.35
N PRO A 126 -34.86 -12.67 -14.57
CA PRO A 126 -35.37 -13.57 -13.55
C PRO A 126 -35.74 -12.77 -12.30
N THR A 127 -37.04 -12.74 -12.01
CA THR A 127 -37.62 -12.29 -10.74
C THR A 127 -37.09 -13.16 -9.60
N PHE A 128 -36.24 -12.60 -8.75
CA PHE A 128 -35.83 -13.22 -7.49
C PHE A 128 -36.92 -13.00 -6.44
N VAL A 129 -37.51 -14.10 -5.95
CA VAL A 129 -38.45 -14.11 -4.83
C VAL A 129 -37.64 -14.36 -3.55
N PRO A 130 -37.67 -13.48 -2.54
CA PRO A 130 -37.05 -13.78 -1.27
C PRO A 130 -37.99 -14.71 -0.48
N THR A 131 -37.60 -15.98 -0.36
CA THR A 131 -38.23 -16.90 0.59
C THR A 131 -37.56 -16.77 1.94
N THR A 132 -38.42 -16.45 2.89
CA THR A 132 -38.33 -16.40 4.33
C THR A 132 -37.59 -17.59 4.95
N ASP A 133 -37.10 -17.33 6.17
CA ASP A 133 -37.09 -18.26 7.32
C ASP A 133 -35.71 -18.80 7.71
N ILE A 134 -35.02 -18.06 8.60
CA ILE A 134 -33.95 -18.61 9.44
C ILE A 134 -34.31 -18.27 10.88
N GLY A 135 -34.75 -19.30 11.59
CA GLY A 135 -35.12 -19.26 13.00
C GLY A 135 -33.98 -18.80 13.90
N HIS A 136 -34.37 -18.02 14.90
CA HIS A 136 -33.59 -17.78 16.10
C HIS A 136 -33.33 -19.10 16.83
N GLN A 137 -32.07 -19.49 16.92
CA GLN A 137 -31.55 -20.25 18.06
C GLN A 137 -30.59 -19.36 18.83
N GLU A 138 -30.99 -19.00 20.05
CA GLU A 138 -30.10 -18.41 21.04
C GLU A 138 -29.01 -19.43 21.42
N PRO A 139 -27.72 -19.07 21.37
CA PRO A 139 -26.68 -19.90 21.93
C PRO A 139 -26.66 -19.73 23.45
N VAL A 140 -26.94 -20.82 24.15
CA VAL A 140 -26.75 -20.96 25.60
C VAL A 140 -25.25 -20.80 25.89
N LEU A 141 -24.88 -19.74 26.61
CA LEU A 141 -23.53 -19.48 27.07
C LEU A 141 -23.18 -20.42 28.22
N ASP A 142 -22.45 -21.49 27.91
CA ASP A 142 -21.84 -22.37 28.91
C ASP A 142 -20.49 -21.76 29.36
N LEU A 143 -20.55 -20.99 30.44
CA LEU A 143 -19.41 -20.38 31.12
C LEU A 143 -18.73 -21.41 32.02
N ASN A 144 -17.96 -22.34 31.43
CA ASN A 144 -16.92 -23.11 32.12
C ASN A 144 -16.06 -23.85 31.09
N SER A 145 -15.00 -23.20 30.60
CA SER A 145 -13.92 -23.89 29.88
C SER A 145 -12.58 -23.47 30.45
N GLU A 146 -11.91 -24.44 31.05
CA GLU A 146 -10.58 -24.37 31.63
C GLU A 146 -9.55 -23.87 30.62
N ALA A 147 -8.54 -23.19 31.15
CA ALA A 147 -7.42 -22.61 30.43
C ALA A 147 -6.67 -23.63 29.56
N ALA A 148 -7.13 -23.80 28.31
CA ALA A 148 -6.34 -24.41 27.25
C ALA A 148 -5.31 -23.37 26.79
N THR A 149 -4.12 -23.42 27.37
CA THR A 149 -2.93 -22.79 26.81
C THR A 149 -2.63 -23.44 25.46
N SER A 150 -3.19 -22.88 24.39
CA SER A 150 -2.91 -23.24 23.02
C SER A 150 -1.48 -22.83 22.68
N THR A 151 -0.54 -23.76 22.86
CA THR A 151 0.77 -23.75 22.21
C THR A 151 0.56 -24.08 20.73
N LEU A 152 0.12 -23.07 19.96
CA LEU A 152 0.02 -23.16 18.51
C LEU A 152 1.42 -22.97 17.91
N ASP A 153 2.10 -24.10 17.70
CA ASP A 153 3.24 -24.26 16.80
C ASP A 153 2.89 -23.62 15.46
N SER A 154 3.37 -22.40 15.25
CA SER A 154 3.13 -21.61 14.04
C SER A 154 4.33 -21.68 13.12
N ASP A 155 4.75 -22.90 12.78
CA ASP A 155 5.75 -23.22 11.74
C ASP A 155 5.15 -23.11 10.32
N LEU A 156 4.21 -22.18 10.12
CA LEU A 156 3.70 -21.90 8.78
C LEU A 156 4.77 -21.11 8.02
N PRO A 157 5.20 -21.59 6.83
CA PRO A 157 6.18 -20.87 6.04
C PRO A 157 5.59 -19.53 5.62
N VAL A 158 6.08 -18.44 6.22
CA VAL A 158 5.78 -17.07 5.75
C VAL A 158 6.18 -16.97 4.29
N ILE A 159 5.20 -17.01 3.39
CA ILE A 159 5.39 -16.85 1.95
C ILE A 159 5.65 -15.38 1.73
N PHE A 160 6.93 -15.02 1.52
CA PHE A 160 7.28 -13.67 1.10
C PHE A 160 6.75 -13.45 -0.31
N ARG A 161 5.72 -12.60 -0.41
CA ARG A 161 5.13 -12.23 -1.68
C ARG A 161 6.01 -11.15 -2.32
N GLU A 162 6.34 -11.32 -3.60
CA GLU A 162 7.18 -10.38 -4.34
C GLU A 162 6.35 -9.15 -4.74
N ILE A 163 6.82 -7.95 -4.37
CA ILE A 163 6.18 -6.70 -4.76
C ILE A 163 6.54 -6.40 -6.22
N LYS A 164 5.52 -6.16 -7.05
CA LYS A 164 5.66 -5.76 -8.45
C LYS A 164 5.77 -4.22 -8.56
N PRO A 165 6.95 -3.65 -8.86
CA PRO A 165 7.18 -2.20 -8.78
C PRO A 165 6.31 -1.37 -9.75
N GLU A 166 5.97 -1.93 -10.91
CA GLU A 166 5.08 -1.31 -11.89
C GLU A 166 3.65 -1.17 -11.34
N ARG A 167 3.17 -2.17 -10.60
CA ARG A 167 1.86 -2.12 -9.93
C ARG A 167 1.87 -1.13 -8.77
N GLU A 168 2.95 -1.10 -7.97
CA GLU A 168 3.10 -0.08 -6.92
C GLU A 168 3.06 1.35 -7.50
N ARG A 169 3.70 1.59 -8.65
CA ARG A 169 3.69 2.91 -9.31
C ARG A 169 2.28 3.32 -9.73
N ILE A 170 1.46 2.38 -10.21
CA ILE A 170 0.06 2.63 -10.59
C ILE A 170 -0.75 3.11 -9.38
N LEU A 171 -0.52 2.54 -8.20
CA LEU A 171 -1.22 2.90 -6.96
C LEU A 171 -0.49 3.94 -6.09
N ALA A 172 0.55 4.62 -6.60
CA ALA A 172 1.34 5.55 -5.79
C ALA A 172 0.51 6.67 -5.13
N ARG A 173 -0.55 7.14 -5.81
CA ARG A 173 -1.48 8.13 -5.25
C ARG A 173 -2.37 7.56 -4.14
N VAL A 174 -2.83 6.31 -4.29
CA VAL A 174 -3.59 5.61 -3.25
C VAL A 174 -2.72 5.45 -2.02
N LYS A 175 -1.47 4.99 -2.19
CA LYS A 175 -0.50 4.87 -1.09
C LYS A 175 -0.32 6.18 -0.34
N LEU A 176 -0.16 7.29 -1.07
CA LEU A 176 0.00 8.62 -0.47
C LEU A 176 -1.21 9.02 0.40
N GLN A 177 -2.43 8.69 -0.02
CA GLN A 177 -3.63 8.99 0.78
C GLN A 177 -3.79 8.03 1.97
N LEU A 178 -3.39 6.76 1.84
CA LEU A 178 -3.33 5.82 2.96
C LEU A 178 -2.31 6.26 4.03
N ASP A 179 -1.14 6.74 3.60
CA ASP A 179 -0.13 7.30 4.49
C ASP A 179 -0.69 8.53 5.24
N ALA A 180 -1.38 9.43 4.52
CA ALA A 180 -2.03 10.60 5.13
C ALA A 180 -3.14 10.20 6.14
N LEU A 181 -3.89 9.14 5.85
CA LEU A 181 -4.91 8.60 6.74
C LEU A 181 -4.28 8.03 8.02
N SER A 182 -3.17 7.29 7.89
CA SER A 182 -2.38 6.77 9.01
C SER A 182 -1.79 7.89 9.89
N ASP A 183 -1.22 8.93 9.26
CA ASP A 183 -0.73 10.11 9.97
C ASP A 183 -1.84 10.82 10.77
N LYS A 184 -3.06 10.89 10.21
CA LYS A 184 -4.21 11.42 10.95
C LYS A 184 -4.61 10.55 12.12
N LYS A 185 -4.61 9.22 12.00
CA LYS A 185 -4.83 8.33 13.14
C LYS A 185 -3.87 8.67 14.28
N ALA A 186 -2.57 8.81 13.98
CA ALA A 186 -1.57 9.17 14.98
C ALA A 186 -1.82 10.56 15.62
N GLU A 187 -2.29 11.53 14.84
CA GLU A 187 -2.72 12.84 15.37
C GLU A 187 -3.90 12.71 16.35
N PHE A 188 -4.89 11.87 16.04
CA PHE A 188 -6.03 11.61 16.92
C PHE A 188 -5.63 10.91 18.21
N VAL A 189 -4.71 9.93 18.16
CA VAL A 189 -4.15 9.31 19.37
C VAL A 189 -3.51 10.36 20.28
N GLY A 190 -2.75 11.29 19.70
CA GLY A 190 -2.13 12.39 20.47
C GLY A 190 -3.17 13.34 21.07
N LYS A 191 -4.23 13.68 20.33
CA LYS A 191 -5.33 14.52 20.82
C LYS A 191 -6.14 13.84 21.91
N TYR A 192 -6.44 12.55 21.76
CA TYR A 192 -7.12 11.74 22.75
C TYR A 192 -6.36 11.76 24.07
N SER A 193 -5.07 11.42 24.05
CA SER A 193 -4.22 11.40 25.25
C SER A 193 -4.15 12.78 25.91
N ALA A 194 -3.93 13.84 25.13
CA ALA A 194 -3.86 15.19 25.67
C ALA A 194 -5.19 15.69 26.26
N HIS A 195 -6.32 15.27 25.68
CA HIS A 195 -7.65 15.62 26.17
C HIS A 195 -8.01 14.83 27.43
N ALA A 196 -7.72 13.52 27.45
CA ALA A 196 -7.95 12.66 28.62
C ALA A 196 -7.17 13.15 29.86
N ASP A 197 -5.94 13.61 29.66
CA ASP A 197 -5.12 14.17 30.74
C ASP A 197 -5.70 15.49 31.30
N LYS A 198 -6.32 16.30 30.43
CA LYS A 198 -6.77 17.66 30.78
C LYS A 198 -8.22 17.70 31.24
N TYR A 199 -9.06 16.82 30.72
CA TYR A 199 -10.51 16.77 30.91
C TYR A 199 -10.99 15.32 31.05
N PRO A 200 -10.62 14.63 32.15
CA PRO A 200 -10.92 13.21 32.31
C PRO A 200 -12.44 12.90 32.36
N ASP A 201 -13.26 13.87 32.77
CA ASP A 201 -14.71 13.70 32.88
C ASP A 201 -15.46 13.94 31.55
N ASP A 202 -14.79 14.45 30.52
CA ASP A 202 -15.38 14.71 29.20
C ASP A 202 -15.40 13.45 28.33
N LEU A 203 -16.17 12.46 28.79
CA LEU A 203 -16.26 11.14 28.15
C LEU A 203 -16.81 11.21 26.72
N ALA A 204 -17.69 12.17 26.41
CA ALA A 204 -18.28 12.33 25.08
C ALA A 204 -17.22 12.67 24.03
N THR A 205 -16.35 13.64 24.31
CA THR A 205 -15.26 14.01 23.38
C THR A 205 -14.24 12.87 23.21
N LEU A 206 -13.96 12.13 24.29
CA LEU A 206 -13.08 10.96 24.23
C LEU A 206 -13.68 9.84 23.37
N GLU A 207 -14.97 9.58 23.50
CA GLU A 207 -15.69 8.61 22.67
C GLU A 207 -15.70 9.03 21.18
N GLU A 208 -15.87 10.31 20.88
CA GLU A 208 -15.77 10.83 19.51
C GLU A 208 -14.38 10.59 18.90
N PHE A 209 -13.31 10.85 19.66
CA PHE A 209 -11.95 10.57 19.21
C PHE A 209 -11.72 9.07 19.00
N ASP A 210 -12.22 8.22 19.89
CA ASP A 210 -12.10 6.77 19.76
C ASP A 210 -12.81 6.24 18.51
N LYS A 211 -14.07 6.65 18.28
CA LYS A 211 -14.82 6.33 17.05
C LYS A 211 -14.08 6.77 15.80
N ALA A 212 -13.51 7.97 15.80
CA ALA A 212 -12.73 8.46 14.66
C ALA A 212 -11.48 7.60 14.41
N MET A 213 -10.76 7.19 15.45
CA MET A 213 -9.58 6.33 15.34
C MET A 213 -9.94 4.93 14.80
N GLN A 214 -11.01 4.33 15.32
CA GLN A 214 -11.50 3.03 14.86
C GLN A 214 -11.95 3.08 13.40
N ALA A 215 -12.75 4.08 13.03
CA ALA A 215 -13.18 4.30 11.64
C ALA A 215 -11.98 4.47 10.70
N THR A 216 -10.96 5.23 11.14
CA THR A 216 -9.72 5.46 10.37
C THR A 216 -8.97 4.15 10.16
N GLU A 217 -8.82 3.35 11.22
CA GLU A 217 -8.14 2.05 11.19
C GLU A 217 -8.86 1.04 10.31
N ASN A 218 -10.18 0.94 10.41
CA ASN A 218 -10.98 0.03 9.60
C ASN A 218 -10.83 0.32 8.10
N ILE A 219 -10.99 1.60 7.70
CA ILE A 219 -10.82 2.00 6.30
C ILE A 219 -9.38 1.77 5.83
N TYR A 220 -8.39 2.18 6.63
CA TYR A 220 -6.98 1.98 6.30
C TYR A 220 -6.67 0.50 6.08
N ASN A 221 -7.04 -0.38 7.01
CA ASN A 221 -6.73 -1.80 6.94
C ASN A 221 -7.39 -2.47 5.73
N ARG A 222 -8.67 -2.17 5.46
CA ARG A 222 -9.40 -2.78 4.34
C ARG A 222 -8.85 -2.33 2.99
N VAL A 223 -8.60 -1.04 2.81
CA VAL A 223 -8.04 -0.52 1.55
C VAL A 223 -6.56 -0.92 1.39
N ASN A 224 -5.79 -0.93 2.48
CA ASN A 224 -4.39 -1.36 2.44
C ASN A 224 -4.27 -2.86 2.12
N TYR A 225 -5.19 -3.70 2.61
CA TYR A 225 -5.26 -5.11 2.23
C TYR A 225 -5.42 -5.29 0.72
N LEU A 226 -6.35 -4.55 0.10
CA LEU A 226 -6.57 -4.59 -1.35
C LEU A 226 -5.35 -4.03 -2.11
N TYR A 227 -4.77 -2.94 -1.61
CA TYR A 227 -3.55 -2.35 -2.16
C TYR A 227 -2.42 -3.38 -2.17
N ASP A 228 -2.19 -4.07 -1.05
CA ASP A 228 -1.16 -5.10 -0.91
C ASP A 228 -1.45 -6.27 -1.86
N ALA A 229 -2.68 -6.78 -1.91
CA ALA A 229 -3.06 -7.86 -2.83
C ALA A 229 -2.77 -7.48 -4.29
N TYR A 230 -3.06 -6.24 -4.70
CA TYR A 230 -2.79 -5.76 -6.05
C TYR A 230 -1.29 -5.70 -6.36
N ILE A 231 -0.48 -5.07 -5.51
CA ILE A 231 0.96 -4.91 -5.77
C ILE A 231 1.71 -6.24 -5.77
N HIS A 232 1.18 -7.28 -5.11
CA HIS A 232 1.76 -8.62 -5.10
C HIS A 232 1.29 -9.51 -6.26
N GLY A 233 0.38 -9.02 -7.11
CA GLY A 233 -0.08 -9.83 -8.25
C GLY A 233 -1.28 -10.73 -7.96
N GLU A 234 -1.95 -10.58 -6.81
CA GLU A 234 -3.01 -11.49 -6.38
C GLU A 234 -4.38 -11.12 -6.93
N ILE A 235 -4.62 -9.81 -7.09
CA ILE A 235 -5.83 -9.28 -7.72
C ILE A 235 -5.47 -8.39 -8.89
N GLU A 236 -6.40 -8.26 -9.84
CA GLU A 236 -6.29 -7.35 -10.97
C GLU A 236 -6.71 -5.94 -10.60
N LEU A 237 -6.34 -4.96 -11.43
CA LEU A 237 -6.61 -3.54 -11.13
C LEU A 237 -8.12 -3.25 -11.04
N ASN A 238 -8.91 -3.85 -11.92
CA ASN A 238 -10.37 -3.66 -11.90
C ASN A 238 -10.97 -4.22 -10.61
N VAL A 239 -10.54 -5.40 -10.17
CA VAL A 239 -10.96 -5.99 -8.89
C VAL A 239 -10.60 -5.09 -7.73
N PHE A 240 -9.37 -4.54 -7.70
CA PHE A 240 -8.99 -3.54 -6.69
C PHE A 240 -9.95 -2.34 -6.67
N LYS A 241 -10.31 -1.78 -7.83
CA LYS A 241 -11.20 -0.61 -7.92
C LYS A 241 -12.62 -0.96 -7.45
N ASP A 242 -13.15 -2.08 -7.94
CA ASP A 242 -14.51 -2.53 -7.67
C ASP A 242 -14.70 -2.89 -6.19
N GLU A 243 -13.67 -3.43 -5.53
CA GLU A 243 -13.73 -3.74 -4.11
C GLU A 243 -13.37 -2.54 -3.22
N ALA A 244 -12.47 -1.64 -3.64
CA ALA A 244 -12.03 -0.52 -2.80
C ALA A 244 -13.02 0.66 -2.81
N ALA A 245 -13.71 0.92 -3.93
CA ALA A 245 -14.62 2.07 -4.02
C ALA A 245 -15.82 1.96 -3.06
N PRO A 246 -16.52 0.81 -2.94
CA PRO A 246 -17.63 0.67 -2.00
C PRO A 246 -17.23 0.83 -0.53
N LEU A 247 -15.95 0.61 -0.18
CA LEU A 247 -15.44 0.83 1.18
C LEU A 247 -15.45 2.32 1.57
N LEU A 248 -15.46 3.21 0.58
CA LEU A 248 -15.40 4.66 0.74
C LEU A 248 -16.73 5.34 0.39
N ASP A 249 -17.79 4.54 0.24
CA ASP A 249 -19.13 5.02 -0.04
C ASP A 249 -19.75 5.75 1.17
N ASP A 250 -20.60 6.73 0.90
CA ASP A 250 -21.23 7.57 1.92
C ASP A 250 -22.23 6.81 2.80
N THR A 251 -22.66 5.62 2.39
CA THR A 251 -23.51 4.73 3.19
C THR A 251 -22.74 3.95 4.25
N VAL A 252 -21.41 3.91 4.16
CA VAL A 252 -20.55 3.22 5.14
C VAL A 252 -20.42 4.06 6.42
N GLU A 253 -20.73 3.47 7.58
CA GLU A 253 -20.73 4.16 8.88
C GLU A 253 -19.37 4.79 9.21
N GLU A 254 -18.27 4.08 8.93
CA GLU A 254 -16.92 4.60 9.12
C GLU A 254 -16.68 5.85 8.27
N VAL A 255 -17.13 5.84 7.01
CA VAL A 255 -16.99 7.00 6.11
C VAL A 255 -17.79 8.19 6.64
N GLN A 256 -19.01 7.98 7.13
CA GLN A 256 -19.81 9.04 7.75
C GLN A 256 -19.12 9.63 8.98
N THR A 257 -18.57 8.76 9.84
CA THR A 257 -17.78 9.15 11.01
C THR A 257 -16.59 10.01 10.59
N LEU A 258 -15.79 9.55 9.62
CA LEU A 258 -14.63 10.30 9.11
C LEU A 258 -15.02 11.64 8.47
N LYS A 259 -16.15 11.71 7.75
CA LYS A 259 -16.64 12.94 7.11
C LYS A 259 -17.10 14.00 8.11
N SER A 260 -17.49 13.61 9.32
CA SER A 260 -17.82 14.56 10.40
C SER A 260 -16.60 15.35 10.87
N HIS A 261 -15.38 14.83 10.66
CA HIS A 261 -14.14 15.49 11.03
C HIS A 261 -13.49 16.21 9.83
N ARG A 262 -13.33 17.54 9.93
CA ARG A 262 -12.83 18.42 8.85
C ARG A 262 -11.56 17.92 8.15
N GLY A 263 -10.60 17.35 8.90
CA GLY A 263 -9.33 16.88 8.33
C GLY A 263 -9.39 15.48 7.70
N LEU A 264 -10.33 14.63 8.10
CA LEU A 264 -10.48 13.27 7.59
C LEU A 264 -11.38 13.24 6.36
N LYS A 265 -12.41 14.10 6.32
CA LYS A 265 -13.28 14.29 5.14
C LYS A 265 -12.48 14.48 3.85
N GLU A 266 -11.49 15.37 3.87
CA GLU A 266 -10.66 15.66 2.68
C GLU A 266 -9.84 14.43 2.28
N ILE A 267 -9.29 13.68 3.23
CA ILE A 267 -8.49 12.47 2.95
C ILE A 267 -9.36 11.39 2.32
N VAL A 268 -10.56 11.14 2.84
CA VAL A 268 -11.48 10.13 2.29
C VAL A 268 -11.87 10.47 0.85
N ILE A 269 -12.21 11.74 0.58
CA ILE A 269 -12.54 12.21 -0.77
C ILE A 269 -11.34 12.07 -1.71
N ASN A 270 -10.14 12.43 -1.26
CA ASN A 270 -8.93 12.33 -2.05
C ASN A 270 -8.56 10.87 -2.34
N LEU A 271 -8.79 9.97 -1.37
CA LEU A 271 -8.57 8.54 -1.53
C LEU A 271 -9.54 7.94 -2.57
N LEU A 272 -10.82 8.29 -2.50
CA LEU A 272 -11.82 7.87 -3.49
C LEU A 272 -11.46 8.38 -4.90
N ALA A 273 -11.13 9.67 -5.01
CA ALA A 273 -10.68 10.25 -6.27
C ALA A 273 -9.40 9.57 -6.81
N ALA A 274 -8.46 9.23 -5.92
CA ALA A 274 -7.26 8.50 -6.29
C ALA A 274 -7.63 7.14 -6.91
N ILE A 275 -8.53 6.37 -6.30
CA ILE A 275 -8.98 5.06 -6.79
C ILE A 275 -9.66 5.16 -8.16
N PHE A 276 -10.58 6.11 -8.34
CA PHE A 276 -11.26 6.28 -9.63
C PHE A 276 -10.34 6.77 -10.75
N SER A 277 -9.31 7.57 -10.41
CA SER A 277 -8.35 8.07 -11.39
C SER A 277 -7.38 7.01 -11.91
N ILE A 278 -7.35 5.80 -11.32
CA ILE A 278 -6.44 4.74 -11.75
C ILE A 278 -6.90 4.17 -13.10
N GLY A 279 -5.95 4.08 -14.04
CA GLY A 279 -6.18 3.53 -15.38
C GLY A 279 -6.64 4.58 -16.39
N ILE A 280 -6.99 5.79 -15.96
CA ILE A 280 -7.27 6.90 -16.88
C ILE A 280 -5.93 7.49 -17.34
N ILE A 281 -5.29 6.82 -18.30
CA ILE A 281 -4.14 7.36 -19.04
C ILE A 281 -4.69 8.44 -19.98
N HIS A 282 -4.98 9.62 -19.45
CA HIS A 282 -5.07 10.79 -20.32
C HIS A 282 -3.71 10.93 -21.01
N GLY A 283 -3.72 10.86 -22.35
CA GLY A 283 -2.54 10.75 -23.20
C GLY A 283 -1.37 11.65 -22.81
N ALA A 284 -0.17 11.23 -23.20
CA ALA A 284 1.15 11.75 -22.84
C ALA A 284 1.36 13.28 -22.86
N SER A 285 0.42 14.08 -23.36
CA SER A 285 0.39 15.55 -23.25
C SER A 285 -0.03 16.07 -21.86
N PHE A 286 -0.66 15.27 -21.00
CA PHE A 286 -1.19 15.72 -19.69
C PHE A 286 -0.16 15.69 -18.54
N ILE A 287 0.84 14.81 -18.60
CA ILE A 287 1.94 14.78 -17.61
C ILE A 287 2.94 15.92 -17.88
N ALA A 288 3.07 16.36 -19.13
CA ALA A 288 4.02 17.41 -19.52
C ALA A 288 3.59 18.85 -19.14
N THR A 289 2.32 19.08 -18.78
CA THR A 289 1.80 20.43 -18.56
C THR A 289 1.54 20.79 -17.09
N GLY A 290 1.70 19.87 -16.13
CA GLY A 290 1.56 20.17 -14.68
C GLY A 290 0.20 20.76 -14.26
N LYS A 291 -0.80 20.76 -15.15
CA LYS A 291 -2.06 21.51 -14.98
C LYS A 291 -3.17 20.73 -14.27
N PHE A 292 -3.08 19.40 -14.22
CA PHE A 292 -3.98 18.56 -13.42
C PHE A 292 -3.48 18.37 -11.97
N GLU A 293 -2.18 18.53 -11.73
CA GLU A 293 -1.54 18.34 -10.41
C GLU A 293 -1.99 19.34 -9.32
N PHE A 294 -2.74 20.39 -9.66
CA PHE A 294 -3.08 21.45 -8.69
C PHE A 294 -4.55 21.89 -8.65
N ARG A 295 -5.42 21.37 -9.52
CA ARG A 295 -6.83 21.85 -9.59
C ARG A 295 -7.84 20.99 -8.84
N LEU A 296 -7.60 19.69 -8.65
CA LEU A 296 -8.48 18.84 -7.85
C LEU A 296 -8.28 18.98 -6.33
N PHE A 297 -7.16 19.59 -5.90
CA PHE A 297 -6.75 19.57 -4.50
C PHE A 297 -6.32 20.94 -3.96
N LYS A 298 -7.14 21.96 -4.24
CA LYS A 298 -7.22 23.09 -3.31
C LYS A 298 -8.39 22.81 -2.35
N PRO A 299 -8.21 22.95 -1.02
CA PRO A 299 -9.28 22.82 -0.06
C PRO A 299 -10.21 24.02 -0.21
N ALA A 300 -11.19 23.93 -1.11
CA ALA A 300 -12.21 24.95 -1.30
C ALA A 300 -13.53 24.29 -1.73
N THR A 301 -14.33 23.89 -0.73
CA THR A 301 -15.80 23.97 -0.69
C THR A 301 -16.66 23.38 -1.84
N LYS A 302 -16.09 22.68 -2.83
CA LYS A 302 -16.83 22.15 -3.99
C LYS A 302 -16.48 20.69 -4.34
N SER A 303 -16.10 19.89 -3.35
CA SER A 303 -15.66 18.51 -3.57
C SER A 303 -16.74 17.58 -4.13
N GLY A 304 -18.03 17.78 -3.80
CA GLY A 304 -19.12 16.91 -4.28
C GLY A 304 -19.33 17.01 -5.80
N ALA A 305 -19.50 18.23 -6.32
CA ALA A 305 -19.68 18.47 -7.75
C ALA A 305 -18.48 17.98 -8.60
N ILE A 306 -17.28 17.93 -8.01
CA ILE A 306 -16.09 17.42 -8.69
C ILE A 306 -16.12 15.90 -8.82
N VAL A 307 -16.61 15.18 -7.79
CA VAL A 307 -16.76 13.72 -7.86
C VAL A 307 -17.85 13.35 -8.86
N ASP A 308 -18.98 14.04 -8.84
CA ASP A 308 -20.07 13.83 -9.81
C ASP A 308 -19.62 14.12 -11.25
N GLU A 309 -18.83 15.18 -11.46
CA GLU A 309 -18.25 15.52 -12.77
C GLU A 309 -17.21 14.46 -13.20
N LEU A 310 -16.40 13.96 -12.28
CA LEU A 310 -15.42 12.90 -12.55
C LEU A 310 -16.11 11.58 -12.91
N GLU A 311 -17.17 11.20 -12.19
CA GLU A 311 -17.97 10.00 -12.46
C GLU A 311 -18.65 10.10 -13.82
N LYS A 312 -19.18 11.28 -14.16
CA LYS A 312 -19.74 11.58 -15.48
C LYS A 312 -18.69 11.55 -16.59
N GLU A 313 -17.50 12.13 -16.38
CA GLU A 313 -16.40 12.09 -17.35
C GLU A 313 -15.90 10.65 -17.56
N ILE A 314 -15.82 9.85 -16.50
CA ILE A 314 -15.48 8.42 -16.58
C ILE A 314 -16.54 7.65 -17.35
N GLY A 315 -17.83 7.87 -17.07
CA GLY A 315 -18.94 7.24 -17.80
C GLY A 315 -18.91 7.58 -19.29
N ASN A 316 -18.63 8.84 -19.62
CA ASN A 316 -18.51 9.29 -21.02
C ASN A 316 -17.28 8.71 -21.72
N ALA A 317 -16.14 8.63 -21.04
CA ALA A 317 -14.92 8.05 -21.60
C ALA A 317 -15.07 6.54 -21.85
N ALA A 318 -15.69 5.82 -20.91
CA ALA A 318 -15.98 4.40 -21.07
C ALA A 318 -16.94 4.13 -22.25
N ALA A 319 -17.98 4.96 -22.40
CA ALA A 319 -18.92 4.88 -23.52
C ALA A 319 -18.31 5.24 -24.88
N ALA A 320 -17.24 6.04 -24.92
CA ALA A 320 -16.56 6.42 -26.16
C ALA A 320 -15.51 5.39 -26.63
N SER A 321 -15.14 4.44 -25.77
CA SER A 321 -14.18 3.37 -26.04
C SER A 321 -14.83 1.99 -26.28
N ALA A 322 -16.16 1.91 -26.24
CA ALA A 322 -16.97 0.76 -26.65
C ALA A 322 -17.47 0.95 -28.08
#